data_AF-A0A369P1Q0-F1
#
_entry.id   AF-A0A369P1Q0-F1
#
_cell.length_a   1.000
_cell.length_b   1.000
_cell.length_c   1.000
_cell.angle_alpha   90.00
_cell.angle_beta   90.00
_cell.angle_gamma   90.00
#
_symmetry.space_group_name_H-M   'P 1'
#
loop_
_entity.id
_entity.type
_entity.pdbx_description
1 polymer ?
#
loop_
_entity_poly.entity_id
_entity_poly.type
_entity_poly.pdbx_seq_one_letter_code
_entity_poly.pdbx_strand_id
1 'polypeptide(L)'
;MAVAIVGAVFAGVAGVGFALAPDSGVHPLTAEAVCPVAGCASVMCHGYDAVPEPDGHSEMRCPEAGCASVECHGWDTLTGRYHQASDMSLNLWILMPVTLVLGLWLAVHGLSKGERDASA
;
A
#
# COMPACT_ATOMS: atom_id res chain seq x y z
N MET A 1 15.55 23.13 19.60
CA MET A 1 14.56 23.00 20.69
C MET A 1 13.18 22.61 20.16
N ALA A 2 12.57 23.39 19.26
CA ALA A 2 11.26 23.07 18.68
C ALA A 2 11.18 21.66 18.04
N VAL A 3 12.18 21.26 17.25
CA VAL A 3 12.25 19.93 16.63
C VAL A 3 12.25 18.79 17.67
N ALA A 4 12.97 18.97 18.78
CA ALA A 4 13.02 17.97 19.85
C ALA A 4 11.68 17.86 20.59
N ILE A 5 10.98 18.98 20.79
CA ILE A 5 9.65 19.01 21.40
C ILE A 5 8.64 18.31 20.49
N VAL A 6 8.64 18.62 19.19
CA VAL A 6 7.76 17.96 18.21
C VAL A 6 8.05 16.46 18.14
N GLY A 7 9.31 16.05 18.11
CA GLY A 7 9.69 14.63 18.12
C GLY A 7 9.23 13.90 19.38
N ALA A 8 9.38 14.51 20.56
CA ALA A 8 8.94 13.92 21.82
C ALA A 8 7.41 13.79 21.90
N VAL A 9 6.67 14.79 21.42
CA VAL A 9 5.20 14.73 21.34
C VAL A 9 4.74 13.64 20.40
N PHE A 10 5.35 13.54 19.21
CA PHE A 10 5.01 12.49 18.24
C PHE A 10 5.30 11.09 18.78
N ALA A 11 6.48 10.88 19.38
CA ALA A 11 6.85 9.61 20.00
C ALA A 11 5.90 9.24 21.16
N GLY A 12 5.51 10.23 21.98
CA GLY A 12 4.55 10.03 23.06
C GLY A 12 3.17 9.61 22.54
N VAL A 13 2.63 10.31 21.54
CA VAL A 13 1.32 10.00 20.94
C VAL A 13 1.35 8.63 20.26
N ALA A 14 2.38 8.32 19.48
CA ALA A 14 2.56 7.02 18.84
C ALA A 14 2.65 5.90 19.89
N GLY A 15 3.47 6.09 20.94
CA GLY A 15 3.63 5.11 22.01
C GLY A 15 2.33 4.81 22.76
N VAL A 16 1.54 5.84 23.09
CA VAL A 16 0.21 5.66 23.72
C VAL A 16 -0.75 4.95 22.77
N GLY A 17 -0.75 5.32 21.48
CA GLY A 17 -1.59 4.66 20.47
C GLY A 17 -1.29 3.17 20.35
N PHE A 18 -0.02 2.79 20.24
CA PHE A 18 0.40 1.39 20.20
C PHE A 18 0.07 0.62 21.50
N ALA A 19 0.19 1.26 22.66
CA ALA A 19 -0.18 0.63 23.93
C ALA A 19 -1.68 0.34 24.04
N LEU A 20 -2.53 1.20 23.45
CA LEU A 20 -3.99 1.05 23.45
C LEU A 20 -4.49 0.12 22.34
N ALA A 21 -3.76 0.03 21.22
CA ALA A 21 -4.11 -0.81 20.08
C ALA A 21 -2.84 -1.52 19.56
N PRO A 22 -2.36 -2.58 20.23
CA PRO A 22 -1.11 -3.25 19.86
C PRO A 22 -1.16 -3.85 18.45
N ASP A 23 -2.35 -4.21 17.97
CA ASP A 23 -2.58 -4.77 16.63
C ASP A 23 -2.71 -3.70 15.53
N SER A 24 -2.61 -2.40 15.88
CA SER A 24 -2.66 -1.30 14.89
C SER A 24 -1.34 -1.06 14.14
N GLY A 25 -0.33 -1.90 14.40
CA GLY A 25 0.96 -1.84 13.72
C GLY A 25 0.94 -2.33 12.28
N VAL A 26 2.06 -2.11 11.59
CA VAL A 26 2.29 -2.72 10.28
C VAL A 26 2.67 -4.18 10.52
N HIS A 27 1.72 -5.09 10.28
CA HIS A 27 1.93 -6.53 10.38
C HIS A 27 1.92 -7.17 8.99
N PRO A 28 2.73 -8.22 8.75
CA PRO A 28 2.63 -8.99 7.53
C PRO A 28 1.25 -9.63 7.45
N LEU A 29 0.59 -9.48 6.30
CA LEU A 29 -0.66 -10.16 5.99
C LEU A 29 -0.34 -11.63 5.67
N THR A 30 -0.70 -12.54 6.58
CA THR A 30 -0.59 -13.99 6.36
C THR A 30 -1.96 -14.56 5.95
N ALA A 31 -1.98 -15.80 5.45
CA ALA A 31 -3.21 -16.43 4.98
C ALA A 31 -4.25 -16.64 6.10
N GLU A 32 -3.83 -16.57 7.36
CA GLU A 32 -4.62 -16.75 8.57
C GLU A 32 -5.04 -15.42 9.20
N ALA A 33 -4.57 -14.29 8.66
CA ALA A 33 -4.89 -12.96 9.17
C ALA A 33 -6.39 -12.67 9.00
N VAL A 34 -7.02 -12.24 10.10
CA VAL A 34 -8.41 -11.83 10.08
C VAL A 34 -8.57 -10.48 9.37
N CYS A 35 -9.49 -10.39 8.41
CA CYS A 35 -9.83 -9.11 7.77
C CYS A 35 -10.37 -8.12 8.83
N PRO A 36 -9.77 -6.92 8.99
CA PRO A 36 -10.22 -5.94 9.99
C PRO A 36 -11.66 -5.44 9.79
N VAL A 37 -12.15 -5.46 8.55
CA VAL A 37 -13.48 -4.95 8.20
C VAL A 37 -14.56 -6.01 8.40
N ALA A 38 -14.25 -7.29 8.14
CA ALA A 38 -15.24 -8.38 8.14
C ALA A 38 -15.08 -9.36 9.31
N GLY A 39 -13.93 -9.37 10.01
CA GLY A 39 -13.70 -10.24 11.16
C GLY A 39 -13.46 -11.72 10.82
N CYS A 40 -13.26 -12.08 9.56
CA CYS A 40 -12.94 -13.46 9.15
C CYS A 40 -11.48 -13.66 8.75
N ALA A 41 -10.94 -14.85 9.06
CA ALA A 41 -9.61 -15.31 8.63
C ALA A 41 -9.61 -16.07 7.28
N SER A 42 -10.76 -16.15 6.59
CA SER A 42 -10.88 -16.93 5.35
C SER A 42 -11.12 -16.02 4.14
N VAL A 43 -10.53 -16.40 3.01
CA VAL A 43 -10.72 -15.77 1.68
C VAL A 43 -12.20 -15.63 1.28
N MET A 44 -13.08 -16.50 1.79
CA MET A 44 -14.54 -16.43 1.59
C MET A 44 -15.17 -15.10 2.03
N CYS A 45 -14.57 -14.35 2.96
CA CYS A 45 -15.20 -13.13 3.49
C CYS A 45 -15.08 -11.90 2.60
N HIS A 46 -14.37 -12.02 1.48
CA HIS A 46 -14.32 -10.98 0.44
C HIS A 46 -15.02 -11.38 -0.86
N GLY A 47 -15.80 -12.48 -0.87
CA GLY A 47 -16.41 -12.98 -2.10
C GLY A 47 -15.36 -13.42 -3.11
N TYR A 48 -14.31 -14.10 -2.64
CA TYR A 48 -13.26 -14.68 -3.47
C TYR A 48 -13.80 -15.77 -4.42
N ASP A 49 -14.93 -16.35 -4.04
CA ASP A 49 -15.79 -17.25 -4.79
C ASP A 49 -16.58 -16.55 -5.91
N ALA A 50 -16.49 -15.22 -6.05
CA ALA A 50 -17.04 -14.46 -7.17
C ALA A 50 -15.99 -14.07 -8.23
N VAL A 51 -14.80 -14.68 -8.18
CA VAL A 51 -13.80 -14.49 -9.23
C VAL A 51 -14.33 -15.07 -10.54
N PRO A 52 -14.30 -14.33 -11.66
CA PRO A 52 -14.86 -14.84 -12.91
C PRO A 52 -14.06 -16.01 -13.47
N GLU A 53 -14.67 -17.19 -13.61
CA GLU A 53 -14.10 -18.30 -14.38
C GLU A 53 -14.38 -18.17 -15.89
N PRO A 54 -13.54 -18.79 -16.75
CA PRO A 54 -13.85 -18.93 -18.16
C PRO A 54 -15.17 -19.70 -18.35
N ASP A 55 -16.17 -19.04 -18.91
CA ASP A 55 -17.50 -19.59 -19.17
C ASP A 55 -17.56 -20.42 -20.47
N GLY A 56 -16.45 -20.50 -21.22
CA GLY A 56 -16.37 -21.16 -22.52
C GLY A 56 -17.05 -20.41 -23.68
N HIS A 57 -17.61 -19.23 -23.42
CA HIS A 57 -18.37 -18.42 -24.38
C HIS A 57 -17.75 -17.03 -24.58
N SER A 58 -17.20 -16.46 -23.52
CA SER A 58 -16.57 -15.15 -23.46
C SER A 58 -15.06 -15.33 -23.61
N GLU A 59 -14.52 -14.84 -24.73
CA GLU A 59 -13.08 -14.81 -24.94
C GLU A 59 -12.50 -13.47 -24.48
N MET A 60 -11.39 -13.51 -23.74
CA MET A 60 -10.63 -12.29 -23.44
C MET A 60 -9.50 -12.12 -24.43
N ARG A 61 -9.47 -10.98 -25.12
CA ARG A 61 -8.35 -10.62 -26.00
C ARG A 61 -7.23 -9.98 -25.17
N CYS A 62 -6.05 -10.59 -25.17
CA CYS A 62 -4.86 -10.00 -24.59
C CYS A 62 -4.25 -8.99 -25.59
N PRO A 63 -4.20 -7.68 -25.30
CA PRO A 63 -3.69 -6.68 -26.24
C PRO A 63 -2.21 -6.87 -26.56
N GLU A 64 -1.38 -7.28 -25.59
CA GLU A 64 0.05 -7.55 -25.78
C GLU A 64 0.32 -8.78 -26.67
N ALA A 65 -0.49 -9.84 -26.57
CA ALA A 65 -0.25 -11.11 -27.26
C ALA A 65 -1.16 -11.35 -28.48
N GLY A 66 -2.19 -10.52 -28.69
CA GLY A 66 -3.18 -10.65 -29.76
C GLY A 66 -4.09 -11.90 -29.68
N CYS A 67 -3.90 -12.73 -28.65
CA CYS A 67 -4.62 -13.98 -28.42
C CYS A 67 -6.03 -13.68 -27.88
N ALA A 68 -7.07 -14.29 -28.48
CA ALA A 68 -8.44 -14.31 -27.99
C ALA A 68 -8.91 -15.77 -27.96
N SER A 69 -8.86 -16.37 -26.78
CA SER A 69 -9.26 -17.75 -26.48
C SER A 69 -9.30 -17.91 -24.95
N VAL A 70 -9.96 -18.96 -24.47
CA VAL A 70 -10.02 -19.27 -23.03
C VAL A 70 -8.69 -19.79 -22.48
N GLU A 71 -7.83 -20.32 -23.36
CA GLU A 71 -6.47 -20.77 -23.05
C GLU A 71 -5.44 -19.64 -23.07
N CYS A 72 -5.82 -18.43 -23.49
CA CYS A 72 -4.92 -17.29 -23.46
C CYS A 72 -4.63 -16.85 -22.01
N HIS A 73 -3.39 -16.47 -21.72
CA HIS A 73 -2.93 -15.95 -20.43
C HIS A 73 -3.68 -14.71 -19.88
N GLY A 74 -4.59 -14.12 -20.68
CA GLY A 74 -5.46 -13.03 -20.23
C GLY A 74 -6.35 -13.46 -19.05
N TRP A 75 -6.91 -14.68 -19.10
CA TRP A 75 -7.70 -15.25 -18.01
C TRP A 75 -6.87 -15.47 -16.76
N ASP A 76 -5.69 -16.10 -16.89
CA ASP A 76 -4.75 -16.28 -15.77
C ASP A 76 -4.35 -14.94 -15.13
N THR A 77 -4.14 -13.90 -15.95
CA THR A 77 -3.78 -12.55 -15.47
C THR A 77 -4.93 -11.89 -14.71
N LEU A 78 -6.17 -12.00 -15.19
CA LEU A 78 -7.35 -11.47 -14.52
C LEU A 78 -7.53 -12.13 -13.15
N THR A 79 -7.58 -13.46 -13.11
CA THR A 79 -7.73 -14.26 -11.89
C THR A 79 -6.59 -13.99 -10.93
N GLY A 80 -5.34 -13.98 -11.40
CA GLY A 80 -4.17 -13.65 -10.60
C GLY A 80 -4.25 -12.27 -9.92
N ARG A 81 -4.75 -11.24 -10.64
CA ARG A 81 -4.93 -9.90 -10.08
C ARG A 81 -6.10 -9.77 -9.10
N TYR A 82 -7.12 -10.63 -9.21
CA TYR A 82 -8.17 -10.71 -8.20
C TYR A 82 -7.63 -11.30 -6.88
N HIS A 83 -6.68 -12.23 -6.98
CA HIS A 83 -6.08 -12.89 -5.83
C HIS A 83 -4.91 -12.13 -5.21
N GLN A 84 -4.31 -11.19 -5.95
CA GLN A 84 -3.22 -10.37 -5.49
C GLN A 84 -3.51 -8.88 -5.74
N ALA A 85 -3.80 -8.14 -4.66
CA ALA A 85 -3.84 -6.69 -4.72
C ALA A 85 -2.51 -6.17 -5.28
N SER A 86 -2.53 -5.14 -6.12
CA SER A 86 -1.30 -4.57 -6.68
C SER A 86 -0.50 -3.86 -5.59
N ASP A 87 0.32 -4.62 -4.87
CA ASP A 87 1.18 -4.17 -3.77
C ASP A 87 2.06 -3.00 -4.20
N MET A 88 2.50 -2.98 -5.46
CA MET A 88 3.29 -1.90 -6.02
C MET A 88 2.51 -0.57 -6.10
N SER A 89 1.24 -0.60 -6.50
CA SER A 89 0.42 0.62 -6.55
C SER A 89 0.12 1.15 -5.14
N LEU A 90 -0.17 0.25 -4.20
CA LEU A 90 -0.46 0.61 -2.82
C LEU A 90 0.77 1.20 -2.13
N ASN A 91 1.92 0.55 -2.27
CA ASN A 91 3.19 1.04 -1.73
C ASN A 91 3.59 2.39 -2.34
N LEU A 92 3.37 2.62 -3.64
CA LEU A 92 3.61 3.92 -4.26
C LEU A 92 2.72 5.01 -3.66
N TRP A 93 1.41 4.77 -3.54
CA TRP A 93 0.49 5.78 -2.98
C TRP A 93 0.77 6.12 -1.52
N ILE A 94 1.30 5.18 -0.73
CA ILE A 94 1.65 5.41 0.69
C ILE A 94 3.05 6.06 0.82
N LEU A 95 4.06 5.55 0.11
CA LEU A 95 5.45 5.98 0.28
C LEU A 95 5.77 7.27 -0.50
N MET A 96 5.13 7.51 -1.64
CA MET A 96 5.40 8.69 -2.47
C MET A 96 5.09 10.01 -1.75
N PRO A 97 3.94 10.18 -1.07
CA PRO A 97 3.67 11.42 -0.32
C PRO A 97 4.68 11.65 0.81
N VAL A 98 5.06 10.60 1.53
CA VAL A 98 6.03 10.69 2.64
C VAL A 98 7.40 11.10 2.13
N THR A 99 7.88 10.46 1.07
CA THR A 99 9.19 10.80 0.46
C THR A 99 9.19 12.20 -0.13
N LEU A 100 8.10 12.63 -0.76
CA LEU A 100 7.94 13.99 -1.29
C LEU A 100 7.98 15.05 -0.18
N VAL A 101 7.25 14.84 0.92
CA VAL A 101 7.24 15.77 2.06
C VAL A 101 8.63 15.85 2.71
N LEU A 102 9.29 14.72 2.93
CA LEU A 102 10.65 14.70 3.49
C LEU A 102 11.67 15.39 2.56
N GLY A 103 11.57 15.14 1.26
CA GLY A 103 12.43 15.79 0.26
C GLY A 103 12.26 17.30 0.23
N LEU A 104 11.02 17.78 0.22
CA LEU A 104 10.71 19.22 0.27
C LEU A 104 11.18 19.86 1.59
N TRP A 105 10.96 19.18 2.72
CA TRP A 105 11.41 19.65 4.03
C TRP A 105 12.94 19.81 4.07
N LEU A 106 13.67 18.83 3.57
CA LEU A 106 15.14 18.88 3.47
C LEU A 106 15.60 19.98 2.51
N ALA A 107 14.94 20.17 1.38
CA ALA A 107 15.27 21.23 0.44
C ALA A 107 15.11 22.61 1.09
N VAL A 108 13.96 22.89 1.71
CA VAL A 108 13.67 24.17 2.36
C VAL A 108 14.63 24.43 3.54
N HIS A 109 14.86 23.44 4.39
CA HIS A 109 15.76 23.61 5.54
C HIS A 109 17.24 23.64 5.16
N GLY A 110 17.64 22.90 4.11
CA GLY A 110 18.99 22.92 3.56
C GLY A 110 19.32 24.25 2.90
N LEU A 111 18.44 24.76 2.03
CA LEU A 111 18.56 26.08 1.40
C LEU A 111 18.57 27.20 2.44
N SER A 112 17.65 27.16 3.41
CA SER A 112 17.59 28.14 4.49
C SER A 112 18.84 28.12 5.39
N LYS A 113 19.54 26.98 5.49
CA LYS A 113 20.82 26.89 6.20
C LYS A 113 21.97 27.47 5.37
N GLY A 114 22.02 27.15 4.07
CA GLY A 114 23.02 27.71 3.15
C GLY A 114 22.95 29.24 3.02
N GLU A 115 21.75 29.81 3.00
CA GLU A 115 21.55 31.27 2.95
C GLU A 115 22.02 31.98 4.22
N ARG A 116 21.86 31.35 5.40
CA ARG A 116 22.36 31.90 6.68
C ARG A 116 23.89 31.87 6.76
N ASP A 117 24.52 30.81 6.24
CA ASP A 117 25.98 30.67 6.26
C ASP A 117 26.66 31.56 5.21
N ALA A 118 25.97 31.93 4.12
CA ALA A 118 26.46 32.85 3.09
C ALA A 118 26.31 34.34 3.44
N SER A 119 25.48 34.68 4.43
CA SER A 119 25.26 36.05 4.92
C SER A 119 26.05 36.39 6.20
N ALA A 120 26.82 35.44 6.75
CA ALA A 120 27.73 35.63 7.88
C ALA A 120 29.17 35.83 7.40
#